data_AF-A0A1G9CDC1-F1
#
_entry.id   AF-A0A1G9CDC1-F1
#
_cell.length_a   1.000
_cell.length_b   1.000
_cell.length_c   1.000
_cell.angle_alpha   90.00
_cell.angle_beta   90.00
_cell.angle_gamma   90.00
#
_symmetry.space_group_name_H-M   'P 1'
#
loop_
_entity.id
_entity.type
_entity.pdbx_description
1 polymer ?
#
loop_
_entity_poly.entity_id
_entity_poly.type
_entity_poly.pdbx_seq_one_letter_code
_entity_poly.pdbx_strand_id
1 'polypeptide(L)'
;MIEDVWFYINNTLMVIILSFLIPFFKIKYWWLMPTASLVIMGLAGFILPNFNDELSFEPLVGYAVFLMVLSIVVTLLAVMYARKRKKEKKARAAEKDFLNDEAGNDKEI
;
A
#
# COMPACT_ATOMS: atom_id res chain seq x y z
N MET A 1 20.03 22.67 -2.24
CA MET A 1 19.20 23.32 -1.20
C MET A 1 17.83 22.62 -1.15
N ILE A 2 17.62 21.68 -0.22
CA ILE A 2 16.33 20.98 -0.07
C ILE A 2 15.50 21.80 0.94
N GLU A 3 14.93 22.92 0.49
CA GLU A 3 14.22 23.86 1.39
C GLU A 3 12.71 23.94 1.19
N ASP A 4 12.19 23.42 0.08
CA ASP A 4 10.74 23.45 -0.12
C ASP A 4 10.06 22.31 0.62
N VAL A 5 9.42 22.64 1.73
CA VAL A 5 8.51 21.77 2.50
C VAL A 5 7.50 21.08 1.57
N TRP A 6 7.10 21.76 0.50
CA TRP A 6 6.24 21.22 -0.56
C TRP A 6 6.79 19.99 -1.25
N PHE A 7 8.11 19.88 -1.46
CA PHE A 7 8.75 18.70 -2.05
C PHE A 7 8.53 17.45 -1.18
N TYR A 8 8.75 17.58 0.13
CA TYR A 8 8.55 16.49 1.09
C TYR A 8 7.07 16.12 1.25
N ILE A 9 6.18 17.12 1.28
CA ILE A 9 4.74 16.88 1.33
C ILE A 9 4.27 16.10 0.10
N ASN A 10 4.65 16.58 -1.10
CA ASN A 10 4.20 15.97 -2.35
C ASN A 10 4.74 14.54 -2.52
N ASN A 11 6.00 14.31 -2.17
CA ASN A 11 6.63 12.98 -2.23
C ASN A 11 5.97 12.02 -1.22
N THR A 12 5.73 12.47 0.01
CA THR A 12 5.02 11.67 1.02
C THR A 12 3.61 11.30 0.57
N LEU A 13 2.85 12.27 0.02
CA LEU A 13 1.53 12.04 -0.57
C LEU A 13 1.58 11.00 -1.69
N MET A 14 2.54 11.11 -2.60
CA MET A 14 2.72 10.17 -3.70
C MET A 14 2.97 8.74 -3.19
N VAL A 15 3.85 8.57 -2.19
CA VAL A 15 4.12 7.27 -1.55
C VAL A 15 2.87 6.68 -0.91
N ILE A 16 2.05 7.50 -0.23
CA ILE A 16 0.79 7.05 0.38
C ILE A 16 -0.19 6.57 -0.70
N ILE A 17 -0.40 7.36 -1.75
CA ILE A 17 -1.33 7.02 -2.83
C ILE A 17 -0.90 5.73 -3.54
N LEU A 18 0.38 5.61 -3.90
CA LEU A 18 0.93 4.40 -4.50
C LEU A 18 0.77 3.20 -3.59
N SER A 19 1.11 3.32 -2.30
CA SER A 19 0.98 2.25 -1.31
C SER A 19 -0.46 1.79 -1.12
N PHE A 20 -1.42 2.71 -1.22
CA PHE A 20 -2.85 2.42 -1.14
C PHE A 20 -3.42 1.76 -2.41
N LEU A 21 -2.83 2.03 -3.58
CA LEU A 21 -3.26 1.43 -4.85
C LEU A 21 -2.74 0.01 -5.05
N ILE A 22 -1.55 -0.29 -4.51
CA ILE A 22 -0.93 -1.61 -4.52
C ILE A 22 -1.99 -2.72 -4.26
N PRO A 23 -2.82 -2.72 -3.18
CA PRO A 23 -3.86 -3.73 -2.88
C PRO A 23 -4.89 -4.07 -3.93
N PHE A 24 -5.12 -3.14 -4.83
CA PHE A 24 -6.14 -3.28 -5.86
C PHE A 24 -5.60 -4.05 -7.07
N PHE A 25 -4.27 -4.03 -7.29
CA PHE A 25 -3.65 -4.83 -8.33
C PHE A 25 -3.63 -6.30 -7.93
N LYS A 26 -4.36 -7.14 -8.68
CA LYS A 26 -4.39 -8.61 -8.51
C LYS A 26 -3.10 -9.26 -9.01
N ILE A 27 -1.94 -8.80 -8.55
CA ILE A 27 -0.65 -9.39 -8.86
C ILE A 27 -0.42 -10.56 -7.89
N LYS A 28 -0.07 -11.73 -8.42
CA LYS A 28 0.22 -12.96 -7.64
C LYS A 28 1.25 -12.74 -6.52
N TYR A 29 2.18 -11.80 -6.73
CA TYR A 29 3.21 -11.38 -5.78
C TYR A 29 2.97 -9.96 -5.29
N TRP A 30 1.85 -9.76 -4.61
CA TRP A 30 1.43 -8.45 -4.18
C TRP A 30 2.40 -7.75 -3.18
N TRP A 31 3.23 -8.53 -2.50
CA TRP A 31 4.33 -8.05 -1.65
C TRP A 31 5.59 -7.63 -2.41
N LEU A 32 5.77 -8.07 -3.67
CA LEU A 32 7.03 -7.86 -4.40
C LEU A 32 7.24 -6.39 -4.80
N MET A 33 6.17 -5.67 -5.14
CA MET A 33 6.22 -4.26 -5.53
C MET A 33 6.73 -3.34 -4.40
N PRO A 34 6.14 -3.34 -3.19
CA PRO A 34 6.64 -2.52 -2.10
C PRO A 34 8.05 -2.94 -1.69
N THR A 35 8.38 -4.24 -1.66
CA THR A 35 9.74 -4.70 -1.35
C THR A 35 10.76 -4.27 -2.41
N ALA A 36 10.43 -4.33 -3.69
CA ALA A 36 11.32 -3.87 -4.77
C ALA A 36 11.53 -2.36 -4.72
N SER A 37 10.45 -1.58 -4.51
CA SER A 37 10.53 -0.13 -4.33
C SER A 37 11.40 0.25 -3.13
N LEU A 38 11.35 -0.56 -2.07
CA LEU A 38 12.12 -0.39 -0.83
C LEU A 38 13.61 -0.65 -1.06
N VAL A 39 13.97 -1.70 -1.80
CA VAL A 39 15.36 -1.99 -2.19
C VAL A 39 15.90 -0.88 -3.11
N ILE A 40 15.10 -0.43 -4.09
CA ILE A 40 15.52 0.61 -5.04
C ILE A 40 15.69 1.96 -4.35
N MET A 41 14.76 2.37 -3.47
CA MET A 41 14.89 3.63 -2.71
C MET A 41 16.04 3.57 -1.70
N GLY A 42 16.25 2.45 -1.01
CA GLY A 42 17.37 2.27 -0.09
C GLY A 42 18.71 2.35 -0.81
N LEU A 43 18.84 1.70 -1.96
CA LEU A 43 20.02 1.81 -2.82
C LEU A 43 20.20 3.24 -3.33
N ALA A 44 19.14 3.89 -3.82
CA ALA A 44 19.23 5.26 -4.31
C ALA A 44 19.64 6.25 -3.19
N GLY A 45 19.09 6.11 -1.98
CA GLY A 45 19.43 6.95 -0.83
C GLY A 45 20.85 6.73 -0.30
N PHE A 46 21.44 5.55 -0.54
CA PHE A 46 22.84 5.27 -0.20
C PHE A 46 23.80 5.71 -1.33
N ILE A 47 23.41 5.51 -2.58
CA ILE A 47 24.23 5.75 -3.77
C ILE A 47 24.26 7.24 -4.12
N LEU A 48 23.12 7.93 -4.21
CA LEU A 48 23.04 9.33 -4.66
C LEU A 48 23.93 10.33 -3.90
N PRO A 49 23.97 10.31 -2.54
CA PRO A 49 24.86 11.20 -1.79
C PRO A 49 26.34 10.82 -1.91
N ASN A 50 26.68 9.59 -2.29
CA ASN A 50 28.07 9.18 -2.53
C ASN A 50 28.64 9.72 -3.86
N PHE A 51 27.79 10.28 -4.73
CA PHE A 51 28.16 10.85 -6.03
C PHE A 51 27.94 12.38 -6.12
N ASN A 52 27.42 13.02 -5.07
CA ASN A 52 27.15 14.47 -5.06
C ASN A 52 27.54 15.09 -3.70
N ASP A 53 28.59 15.91 -3.69
CA ASP A 53 29.11 16.56 -2.47
C ASP A 53 28.13 17.57 -1.82
N GLU A 54 27.09 17.99 -2.55
CA GLU A 54 26.06 18.93 -2.06
C GLU A 54 24.93 18.25 -1.27
N LEU A 55 24.87 16.92 -1.21
CA LEU A 55 23.82 16.19 -0.48
C LEU A 55 24.31 15.67 0.87
N SER A 56 23.88 16.33 1.95
CA SER A 56 24.04 15.80 3.30
C SER A 56 23.33 14.45 3.44
N PHE A 57 24.11 13.39 3.69
CA PHE A 57 23.66 12.00 3.79
C PHE A 57 22.60 11.80 4.90
N GLU A 58 22.79 12.46 6.04
CA GLU A 58 22.06 12.20 7.27
C GLU A 58 20.54 12.51 7.20
N PRO A 59 20.08 13.69 6.73
CA PRO A 59 18.64 13.97 6.58
C PRO A 59 18.00 13.19 5.43
N LEU A 60 18.74 12.90 4.36
CA LEU A 60 18.20 12.24 3.17
C LEU A 60 17.88 10.77 3.43
N VAL A 61 18.79 10.07 4.12
CA VAL A 61 18.61 8.67 4.50
C VAL A 61 17.51 8.54 5.55
N GLY A 62 17.45 9.45 6.54
CA GLY A 62 16.36 9.49 7.52
C GLY A 62 14.98 9.62 6.86
N TYR A 63 14.85 10.48 5.85
CA TYR A 63 13.61 10.64 5.10
C TYR A 63 13.26 9.40 4.26
N ALA A 64 14.25 8.76 3.62
CA ALA A 64 14.02 7.52 2.87
C ALA A 64 13.55 6.37 3.77
N VAL A 65 14.18 6.19 4.94
CA VAL A 65 13.78 5.20 5.95
C VAL A 65 12.38 5.50 6.48
N PHE A 66 12.05 6.77 6.72
CA PHE A 66 10.70 7.18 7.12
C PHE A 66 9.65 6.81 6.06
N LEU A 67 9.89 7.14 4.78
CA LEU A 67 8.99 6.79 3.68
C LEU A 67 8.82 5.27 3.53
N MET A 68 9.89 4.51 3.75
CA MET A 68 9.85 3.04 3.76
C MET A 68 8.91 2.50 4.85
N VAL A 69 9.07 2.96 6.10
CA VAL A 69 8.22 2.51 7.21
C VAL A 69 6.77 2.92 6.96
N LEU A 70 6.55 4.16 6.50
CA LEU A 70 5.22 4.68 6.19
C LEU A 70 4.53 3.85 5.10
N SER A 71 5.24 3.51 4.02
CA SER A 71 4.71 2.70 2.92
C SER A 71 4.28 1.32 3.39
N ILE A 72 5.08 0.65 4.23
CA ILE A 72 4.74 -0.66 4.80
C ILE A 72 3.47 -0.58 5.64
N VAL A 73 3.39 0.41 6.54
CA VAL A 73 2.23 0.58 7.43
C VAL A 73 0.96 0.85 6.62
N VAL A 74 1.01 1.79 5.67
CA VAL A 74 -0.15 2.13 4.82
C VAL A 74 -0.57 0.92 3.99
N THR A 75 0.39 0.19 3.42
CA THR A 75 0.10 -1.02 2.65
C THR A 75 -0.60 -2.06 3.54
N LEU A 76 -0.07 -2.36 4.73
CA LEU A 76 -0.67 -3.32 5.66
C LEU A 76 -2.10 -2.93 6.05
N LEU A 77 -2.34 -1.66 6.37
CA LEU A 77 -3.68 -1.15 6.68
C LEU A 77 -4.63 -1.31 5.48
N ALA A 78 -4.17 -0.98 4.28
CA ALA A 78 -4.96 -1.13 3.06
C ALA A 78 -5.24 -2.60 2.72
N VAL A 79 -4.28 -3.53 2.93
CA VAL A 79 -4.47 -4.98 2.84
C VAL A 79 -5.60 -5.41 3.77
N MET A 80 -5.52 -5.03 5.04
CA MET A 80 -6.47 -5.45 6.07
C MET A 80 -7.88 -4.96 5.73
N TYR A 81 -8.00 -3.69 5.32
CA TYR A 81 -9.26 -3.10 4.89
C TYR A 81 -9.84 -3.82 3.66
N ALA A 82 -9.03 -4.05 2.62
CA ALA A 82 -9.46 -4.74 1.41
C ALA A 82 -9.89 -6.19 1.68
N ARG A 83 -9.19 -6.90 2.58
CA ARG A 83 -9.56 -8.26 3.02
C ARG A 83 -10.87 -8.27 3.81
N LYS A 84 -11.06 -7.33 4.74
CA LYS A 84 -12.32 -7.19 5.51
C LYS A 84 -13.50 -6.96 4.57
N ARG A 85 -13.39 -6.02 3.64
CA ARG A 85 -14.44 -5.71 2.65
C ARG A 85 -14.76 -6.91 1.75
N LYS A 86 -13.76 -7.71 1.37
CA LYS A 86 -13.98 -8.96 0.60
C LYS A 86 -14.73 -10.01 1.44
N LYS A 87 -14.40 -10.15 2.73
CA LYS A 87 -15.11 -11.07 3.64
C LYS A 87 -16.58 -10.67 3.82
N GLU A 88 -16.84 -9.39 4.05
CA GLU A 88 -18.20 -8.86 4.20
C GLU A 88 -19.05 -9.06 2.93
N LYS A 89 -18.46 -8.85 1.74
CA LYS A 89 -19.15 -9.12 0.48
C LYS A 89 -19.51 -10.59 0.30
N LYS A 90 -18.62 -11.51 0.70
CA LYS A 90 -18.88 -12.95 0.64
C LYS A 90 -19.96 -13.38 1.64
N ALA A 91 -19.93 -12.84 2.86
CA ALA A 91 -20.95 -13.11 3.88
C ALA A 91 -22.34 -12.67 3.41
N ARG A 92 -22.45 -11.46 2.85
CA ARG A 92 -23.71 -10.95 2.28
C ARG A 92 -24.19 -11.70 1.04
N ALA A 93 -23.27 -12.27 0.25
CA ALA A 93 -23.65 -13.10 -0.89
C ALA A 93 -24.21 -14.45 -0.42
N ALA A 94 -23.52 -15.10 0.53
CA ALA A 94 -23.99 -16.35 1.13
C ALA A 94 -25.37 -16.19 1.79
N GLU A 95 -25.57 -15.12 2.57
CA GLU A 95 -26.87 -14.83 3.21
C GLU A 95 -28.02 -14.70 2.18
N LYS A 96 -27.76 -14.08 1.02
CA LYS A 96 -28.74 -14.00 -0.07
C LYS A 96 -29.02 -15.35 -0.74
N ASP A 97 -28.00 -16.17 -0.90
CA ASP A 97 -28.15 -17.51 -1.48
C ASP A 97 -28.97 -18.41 -0.53
N PHE A 98 -28.71 -18.38 0.78
CA PHE A 98 -29.51 -19.09 1.79
C PHE A 98 -30.98 -18.64 1.80
N LEU A 99 -31.25 -17.33 1.75
CA LEU A 99 -32.62 -16.80 1.74
C LEU A 99 -33.38 -17.16 0.45
N ASN A 100 -32.69 -17.25 -0.69
CA ASN A 100 -33.30 -17.66 -1.95
C ASN A 100 -33.62 -19.17 -1.98
N ASP A 101 -32.76 -20.00 -1.39
CA ASP A 101 -33.00 -21.45 -1.28
C ASP A 101 -34.19 -21.77 -0.36
N GLU A 102 -34.31 -21.12 0.81
CA GLU A 102 -35.48 -21.27 1.69
C GLU A 102 -36.78 -20.80 0.99
N ALA A 103 -36.75 -19.64 0.33
CA ALA A 103 -37.92 -19.11 -0.38
C ALA A 103 -38.31 -19.90 -1.64
N GLY A 104 -37.39 -20.71 -2.19
CA GLY A 104 -37.67 -21.65 -3.27
C GLY A 104 -38.34 -22.92 -2.76
N ASN A 105 -37.84 -23.45 -1.64
CA ASN A 105 -38.37 -24.67 -1.02
C ASN A 105 -39.82 -24.50 -0.49
N ASP A 106 -40.16 -23.32 0.03
CA ASP A 106 -41.54 -23.00 0.48
C ASP A 106 -42.56 -22.88 -0.68
N LYS A 107 -42.11 -22.77 -1.93
CA LYS A 107 -42.99 -22.69 -3.11
C LYS A 107 -43.25 -24.04 -3.77
N GLU A 108 -42.51 -25.09 -3.40
CA GLU A 108 -42.66 -26.45 -3.92
C GLU A 108 -43.54 -27.35 -3.03
N ILE A 109 -44.04 -26.85 -1.89
CA ILE A 109 -44.95 -27.56 -0.97
C ILE A 109 -46.41 -27.13 -1.17
#